data_AF-A0A2X2CFN2-F1
#
_entry.id   AF-A0A2X2CFN2-F1
#
_cell.length_a   1.000
_cell.length_b   1.000
_cell.length_c   1.000
_cell.angle_alpha   90.00
_cell.angle_beta   90.00
_cell.angle_gamma   90.00
#
_symmetry.space_group_name_H-M   'P 1'
#
loop_
_entity.id
_entity.type
_entity.pdbx_description
1 polymer ?
#
loop_
_entity_poly.entity_id
_entity_poly.type
_entity_poly.pdbx_seq_one_letter_code
_entity_poly.pdbx_strand_id
1 'polypeptide(L)' 'MIDTVREHHIPVVFSESTISDKPAKQVSKETGAKYGGVLYVDSLSAPGGEVPTYIDLLNITVDTIAKGFGQ' A
#
# COMPACT_ATOMS: atom_id res chain seq x y z
N MET A 1 12.96 7.99 -6.35
CA MET A 1 12.16 6.94 -5.68
C MET A 1 12.77 5.56 -5.85
N ILE A 2 13.01 5.06 -7.08
CA ILE A 2 13.66 3.75 -7.31
C ILE A 2 15.02 3.67 -6.59
N ASP A 3 15.85 4.70 -6.72
CA ASP A 3 17.17 4.74 -6.09
C ASP A 3 17.08 4.66 -4.57
N THR A 4 16.16 5.41 -3.96
CA THR A 4 15.87 5.37 -2.52
C THR A 4 15.48 3.98 -2.02
N VAL A 5 14.62 3.27 -2.78
CA VAL A 5 14.20 1.90 -2.43
C VAL A 5 15.38 0.94 -2.47
N ARG A 6 16.26 1.07 -3.48
CA ARG A 6 17.47 0.25 -3.60
C ARG A 6 18.49 0.57 -2.50
N GLU A 7 18.78 1.85 -2.28
CA GLU A 7 19.77 2.33 -1.30
C GLU A 7 19.43 1.88 0.12
N HIS A 8 18.16 2.02 0.52
CA HIS A 8 17.71 1.67 1.86
C HIS A 8 17.16 0.25 1.98
N HIS A 9 17.27 -0.58 0.94
CA HIS A 9 16.80 -1.96 0.94
C HIS A 9 15.35 -2.10 1.40
N ILE A 10 14.49 -1.18 0.94
CA ILE A 10 13.09 -1.12 1.35
C ILE A 10 12.36 -2.36 0.77
N PRO A 11 11.76 -3.23 1.61
CA PRO A 11 11.29 -4.53 1.15
C PRO A 11 9.94 -4.49 0.44
N VAL A 12 9.17 -3.41 0.61
CA VAL A 12 7.78 -3.31 0.14
C VAL A 12 7.40 -1.87 -0.22
N VAL A 13 6.60 -1.70 -1.26
CA VAL A 13 5.98 -0.44 -1.69
C VAL A 13 4.48 -0.60 -1.87
N PHE A 14 3.71 0.46 -1.64
CA PHE A 14 2.25 0.45 -1.67
C PHE A 14 1.72 1.55 -2.62
N SER A 15 0.47 1.44 -3.04
CA SER A 15 -0.29 2.55 -3.63
C SER A 15 -1.49 2.90 -2.76
N GLU A 16 -2.31 3.86 -3.20
CA GLU A 16 -3.51 4.30 -2.47
C GLU A 16 -4.77 4.09 -3.31
N SER A 17 -5.94 3.95 -2.67
CA SER A 17 -7.19 3.53 -3.30
C SER A 17 -7.75 4.47 -4.37
N THR A 18 -7.37 5.75 -4.34
CA THR A 18 -7.91 6.80 -5.21
C THR A 18 -6.98 7.22 -6.34
N ILE A 19 -5.77 6.66 -6.38
CA ILE A 19 -4.78 6.94 -7.44
C ILE A 19 -4.41 5.64 -8.18
N SER A 20 -3.80 5.78 -9.35
CA SER A 20 -3.35 4.61 -10.11
C SER A 20 -2.22 3.88 -9.39
N ASP A 21 -2.32 2.55 -9.31
CA ASP A 21 -1.29 1.65 -8.78
C ASP A 21 -0.07 1.45 -9.70
N LYS A 22 -0.13 1.94 -10.95
CA LYS A 22 0.90 1.74 -11.97
C LYS A 22 2.29 2.21 -11.55
N PRO A 23 2.47 3.41 -10.95
CA PRO A 23 3.80 3.85 -10.52
C PRO A 23 4.39 2.97 -9.42
N ALA A 24 3.60 2.57 -8.43
CA ALA A 24 4.05 1.69 -7.35
C ALA A 24 4.45 0.30 -7.88
N LYS A 25 3.67 -0.25 -8.81
CA LYS A 25 3.99 -1.51 -9.49
C LYS A 25 5.26 -1.40 -10.34
N GLN A 26 5.48 -0.27 -11.02
CA GLN A 26 6.71 -0.04 -11.77
C GLN A 26 7.92 -0.01 -10.83
N VAL A 27 7.83 0.69 -9.70
CA VAL A 27 8.92 0.73 -8.71
C VAL A 27 9.20 -0.66 -8.16
N SER A 28 8.17 -1.43 -7.81
CA SER A 28 8.31 -2.83 -7.39
C SER A 28 9.07 -3.66 -8.43
N LYS A 29 8.67 -3.56 -9.71
CA LYS A 29 9.32 -4.27 -10.83
C LYS A 29 10.80 -3.90 -11.00
N GLU A 30 11.14 -2.63 -10.89
CA GLU A 30 12.52 -2.14 -11.11
C GLU A 30 13.44 -2.39 -9.90
N THR A 31 12.90 -2.49 -8.69
CA THR A 31 13.69 -2.56 -7.45
C THR A 31 13.77 -3.97 -6.86
N GLY A 32 12.82 -4.85 -7.20
CA GLY A 32 12.64 -6.14 -6.53
C GLY A 32 11.87 -6.04 -5.20
N ALA A 33 11.52 -4.83 -4.74
CA ALA A 33 10.64 -4.66 -3.61
C ALA A 33 9.25 -5.25 -3.91
N LYS A 34 8.59 -5.83 -2.91
CA LYS A 34 7.23 -6.37 -3.06
C LYS A 34 6.24 -5.24 -3.30
N TYR A 35 5.23 -5.49 -4.12
CA TYR A 35 4.04 -4.64 -4.12
C TYR A 35 3.11 -5.10 -2.99
N GLY A 36 3.01 -4.28 -1.94
CA GLY A 36 2.27 -4.58 -0.71
C GLY A 36 0.76 -4.35 -0.80
N GLY A 37 0.26 -3.88 -1.95
CA GLY A 37 -1.16 -3.64 -2.17
C GLY A 37 -1.55 -2.16 -2.05
N VAL A 38 -2.84 -1.96 -1.81
CA VAL A 38 -3.50 -0.66 -1.82
C VAL A 38 -3.81 -0.25 -0.38
N LEU A 39 -3.47 0.97 0.00
CA LEU A 39 -3.83 1.59 1.27
C LEU A 39 -5.08 2.46 1.10
N TYR A 40 -5.92 2.48 2.13
CA TYR A 40 -7.09 3.35 2.21
C TYR A 40 -6.75 4.56 3.07
N VAL A 41 -6.82 5.76 2.52
CA VAL A 41 -6.30 6.97 3.19
C VAL A 41 -7.26 8.16 3.10
N ASP A 42 -7.83 8.40 1.93
CA ASP A 42 -8.58 9.61 1.59
C ASP A 42 -10.05 9.35 1.24
N SER A 43 -10.48 8.09 1.21
CA SER A 43 -11.87 7.72 0.97
C SER A 43 -12.30 6.47 1.73
N LEU A 44 -13.56 6.49 2.18
CA LEU A 44 -14.26 5.32 2.69
C LEU A 44 -14.94 4.58 1.54
N SER A 45 -15.11 3.28 1.71
CA SER A 45 -15.90 2.48 0.78
C SER A 45 -17.40 2.73 1.01
N ALA A 46 -18.22 2.35 0.03
CA ALA A 46 -19.66 2.29 0.23
C ALA A 46 -20.01 1.26 1.33
N PRO A 47 -21.20 1.38 1.96
CA PRO A 47 -21.67 0.33 2.87
C PRO A 47 -21.57 -1.07 2.23
N GLY A 48 -20.88 -1.99 2.91
CA GLY A 48 -20.58 -3.35 2.41
C GLY A 48 -19.25 -3.50 1.66
N GLY A 49 -18.49 -2.43 1.44
CA GLY A 49 -17.12 -2.49 0.93
C GLY A 49 -16.08 -2.75 2.03
N GLU A 50 -14.79 -2.70 1.67
CA GLU A 50 -13.70 -3.09 2.59
C GLU A 50 -13.54 -2.14 3.80
N VAL A 51 -13.63 -0.83 3.57
CA VAL A 51 -13.43 0.21 4.62
C VAL A 51 -14.66 1.13 4.80
N PRO A 52 -15.80 0.62 5.29
CA PRO A 52 -17.04 1.40 5.36
C PRO A 52 -17.04 2.46 6.48
N THR A 53 -16.11 2.35 7.44
CA THR A 53 -15.94 3.32 8.53
C THR A 53 -14.49 3.80 8.63
N TYR A 54 -14.29 4.92 9.32
CA TYR A 54 -12.94 5.45 9.58
C TYR A 54 -12.07 4.50 10.41
N ILE A 55 -12.66 3.75 11.35
CA ILE A 55 -11.92 2.76 12.13
C ILE A 55 -11.51 1.58 11.24
N ASP A 56 -12.38 1.14 10.33
CA ASP A 56 -12.02 0.09 9.36
C ASP A 56 -10.89 0.54 8.43
N LEU A 57 -10.93 1.81 7.98
CA LEU A 57 -9.85 2.42 7.19
C LEU A 57 -8.51 2.33 7.92
N LEU A 58 -8.47 2.75 9.19
CA LEU A 58 -7.24 2.69 9.98
C LEU A 58 -6.77 1.25 10.19
N ASN A 59 -7.68 0.35 10.57
CA ASN A 59 -7.35 -1.04 10.85
C ASN A 59 -6.81 -1.76 9.61
N ILE A 60 -7.49 -1.65 8.46
CA ILE A 60 -7.09 -2.32 7.22
C ILE A 60 -5.78 -1.73 6.69
N THR A 61 -5.61 -0.41 6.73
CA THR A 61 -4.36 0.22 6.28
C THR A 61 -3.17 -0.21 7.14
N VAL A 62 -3.31 -0.21 8.47
CA VAL A 62 -2.24 -0.64 9.38
C VAL A 62 -1.94 -2.14 9.22
N ASP A 63 -2.97 -2.98 9.12
CA ASP A 63 -2.82 -4.42 8.88
C ASP A 63 -2.13 -4.72 7.54
N THR A 64 -2.46 -3.97 6.49
CA THR A 64 -1.81 -4.10 5.17
C THR A 64 -0.33 -3.74 5.23
N ILE A 65 0.02 -2.68 5.98
CA ILE A 65 1.41 -2.30 6.21
C ILE A 65 2.14 -3.41 6.99
N ALA A 66 1.56 -3.88 8.09
CA ALA A 66 2.16 -4.91 8.94
C ALA A 66 2.44 -6.21 8.15
N LYS A 67 1.47 -6.67 7.36
CA LYS A 67 1.61 -7.82 6.45
C LYS A 67 2.69 -7.61 5.40
N GLY A 68 2.82 -6.39 4.87
CA GLY A 68 3.89 -6.04 3.92
C GLY A 68 5.30 -6.25 4.48
N PHE A 69 5.46 -6.14 5.81
CA PHE A 69 6.70 -6.41 6.55
C PHE A 69 6.74 -7.80 7.20
N GLY A 70 5.76 -8.66 6.95
CA GLY A 70 5.76 -10.06 7.40
C GLY A 70 5.32 -10.28 8.85
N GLN A 71 4.52 -9.37 9.41
CA GLN A 71 3.82 -9.59 10.68
C GLN A 71 2.49 -10.30 10.49
#